data_AF-A0A925NG45-F1
#
_entry.id   AF-A0A925NG45-F1
#
_cell.length_a   1.000
_cell.length_b   1.000
_cell.length_c   1.000
_cell.angle_alpha   90.00
_cell.angle_beta   90.00
_cell.angle_gamma   90.00
#
_symmetry.space_group_name_H-M   'P 1'
#
loop_
_entity.id
_entity.type
_entity.pdbx_description
1 polymer ?
#
loop_
_entity_poly.entity_id
_entity_poly.type
_entity_poly.pdbx_seq_one_letter_code
_entity_poly.pdbx_strand_id
1 'polypeptide(L)'
;MQTEKLPRARVEKDEYSRSDAMKVMPLPPAEPLRSYALQLKDALSKEDKKAILAASKLLLNELADAHKVKRPTVKILSVRPQEVTDEWVYQTFGDYDTGTSVIRLWMRTAVQKKTSSYGTFLSTLVHEFCHHMDVVSLEFPNTFHTRGFFERVAELYHHVQDTPVKEIVWQSHSDGTYAVNWASTMRNSRPIAQSNSRV
;
A
#
# COMPACT_ATOMS: atom_id res chain seq x y z
N MET A 1 -3.92 -7.42 -8.79
CA MET A 1 -4.70 -6.98 -7.61
C MET A 1 -6.06 -7.63 -7.71
N GLN A 2 -6.36 -8.52 -6.76
CA GLN A 2 -7.61 -9.25 -6.63
C GLN A 2 -8.00 -9.18 -5.16
N THR A 3 -9.29 -9.03 -4.88
CA THR A 3 -9.79 -8.99 -3.50
C THR A 3 -9.72 -10.38 -2.88
N GLU A 4 -9.57 -10.41 -1.57
CA GLU A 4 -9.76 -11.63 -0.81
C GLU A 4 -11.19 -12.15 -0.95
N LYS A 5 -11.36 -13.46 -0.74
CA LYS A 5 -12.68 -14.09 -0.68
C LYS A 5 -13.46 -13.55 0.51
N LEU A 6 -14.77 -13.43 0.35
CA LEU A 6 -15.65 -13.08 1.45
C LEU A 6 -15.46 -14.08 2.60
N PRO A 7 -15.15 -13.59 3.82
CA PRO A 7 -14.96 -14.47 4.96
C PRO A 7 -16.27 -15.18 5.32
N ARG A 8 -16.19 -16.28 6.06
CA ARG A 8 -17.38 -17.07 6.44
C ARG A 8 -18.05 -16.51 7.70
N ALA A 9 -17.25 -16.12 8.69
CA ALA A 9 -17.74 -15.63 9.97
C ALA A 9 -18.47 -14.30 9.80
N ARG A 10 -19.58 -14.13 10.51
CA ARG A 10 -20.42 -12.93 10.40
C ARG A 10 -19.66 -11.65 10.74
N VAL A 11 -18.89 -11.66 11.85
CA VAL A 11 -18.11 -10.50 12.30
C VAL A 11 -17.08 -10.08 11.25
N GLU A 12 -16.38 -11.04 10.66
CA GLU A 12 -15.42 -10.78 9.58
C GLU A 12 -16.09 -10.29 8.30
N LYS A 13 -17.29 -10.78 7.96
CA LYS A 13 -18.08 -10.27 6.82
C LYS A 13 -18.49 -8.81 7.03
N ASP A 14 -18.89 -8.48 8.25
CA ASP A 14 -19.25 -7.11 8.62
C ASP A 14 -18.02 -6.19 8.51
N GLU A 15 -16.84 -6.62 8.99
CA GLU A 15 -15.57 -5.93 8.78
C GLU A 15 -15.22 -5.77 7.29
N TYR A 16 -15.26 -6.85 6.52
CA TYR A 16 -15.00 -6.84 5.08
C TYR A 16 -15.88 -5.82 4.37
N SER A 17 -17.19 -5.82 4.68
CA SER A 17 -18.15 -4.89 4.08
C SER A 17 -17.86 -3.44 4.44
N ARG A 18 -17.48 -3.15 5.70
CA ARG A 18 -17.07 -1.80 6.13
C ARG A 18 -15.79 -1.35 5.41
N SER A 19 -14.79 -2.22 5.31
CA SER A 19 -13.53 -1.91 4.61
C SER A 19 -13.75 -1.68 3.12
N ASP A 20 -14.61 -2.49 2.47
CA ASP A 20 -14.93 -2.37 1.04
C ASP A 20 -15.70 -1.09 0.70
N ALA A 21 -16.57 -0.63 1.61
CA ALA A 21 -17.31 0.62 1.45
C ALA A 21 -16.44 1.88 1.61
N MET A 22 -15.34 1.79 2.36
CA MET A 22 -14.46 2.93 2.63
C MET A 22 -13.40 3.07 1.54
N LYS A 23 -13.67 3.90 0.53
CA LYS A 23 -12.80 3.99 -0.65
C LYS A 23 -11.77 5.12 -0.63
N VAL A 24 -11.96 6.08 0.28
CA VAL A 24 -11.15 7.30 0.38
C VAL A 24 -10.49 7.39 1.73
N MET A 25 -9.33 8.03 1.77
CA MET A 25 -8.60 8.36 2.98
C MET A 25 -8.24 9.85 2.99
N PRO A 26 -8.38 10.58 4.12
CA PRO A 26 -7.94 11.96 4.20
C PRO A 26 -6.46 12.09 3.84
N LEU A 27 -6.12 12.84 2.80
CA LEU A 27 -4.73 13.01 2.38
C LEU A 27 -4.06 14.18 3.12
N PRO A 28 -2.87 13.99 3.71
CA PRO A 28 -2.13 15.07 4.34
C PRO A 28 -1.47 15.99 3.30
N PRO A 29 -0.86 17.12 3.71
CA PRO A 29 -0.13 17.99 2.80
C PRO A 29 0.90 17.23 1.94
N ALA A 30 0.92 17.52 0.64
CA ALA A 30 1.68 16.73 -0.31
C ALA A 30 3.19 17.01 -0.29
N GLU A 31 3.59 18.25 0.03
CA GLU A 31 4.98 18.72 -0.09
C GLU A 31 6.01 17.91 0.72
N PRO A 32 5.80 17.64 2.03
CA PRO A 32 6.74 16.81 2.79
C PRO A 32 6.83 15.39 2.23
N LEU A 33 5.67 14.79 1.90
CA LEU A 33 5.60 13.43 1.36
C LEU A 33 6.36 13.29 0.05
N ARG A 34 6.14 14.22 -0.90
CA ARG A 34 6.81 14.21 -2.20
C ARG A 34 8.32 14.39 -2.05
N SER A 35 8.75 15.26 -1.14
CA SER A 35 10.17 15.47 -0.83
C SER A 35 10.83 14.18 -0.32
N TYR A 36 10.19 13.47 0.62
CA TYR A 36 10.72 12.20 1.12
C TYR A 36 10.62 11.07 0.09
N ALA A 37 9.60 11.09 -0.78
CA ALA A 37 9.46 10.13 -1.88
C ALA A 37 10.61 10.29 -2.90
N LEU A 38 11.04 11.52 -3.18
CA LEU A 38 12.22 11.79 -4.02
C LEU A 38 13.53 11.33 -3.37
N GLN A 39 13.68 11.55 -2.05
CA GLN A 39 14.83 11.01 -1.30
C GLN A 39 14.87 9.48 -1.35
N LEU A 40 13.71 8.83 -1.21
CA LEU A 40 13.58 7.37 -1.32
C LEU A 40 13.99 6.88 -2.72
N LYS A 41 13.56 7.59 -3.77
CA LYS A 41 13.91 7.29 -5.16
C LYS A 41 15.43 7.36 -5.38
N ASP A 42 16.07 8.43 -4.92
CA ASP A 42 17.52 8.62 -5.00
C ASP A 42 18.27 7.52 -4.22
N ALA A 43 17.84 7.24 -2.99
CA ALA A 43 18.43 6.21 -2.14
C ALA A 43 18.36 4.81 -2.77
N LEU A 44 17.22 4.45 -3.39
CA LEU A 44 17.06 3.19 -4.12
C LEU A 44 17.99 3.11 -5.33
N SER A 45 18.17 4.21 -6.07
CA SER A 45 19.09 4.24 -7.23
C SER A 45 20.55 4.00 -6.84
N LYS A 46 20.92 4.38 -5.61
CA LYS A 46 22.26 4.20 -5.02
C LYS A 46 22.41 2.91 -4.22
N GLU A 47 21.35 2.11 -4.11
CA GLU A 47 21.26 0.93 -3.23
C GLU A 47 21.61 1.21 -1.75
N ASP A 48 21.43 2.45 -1.27
CA ASP A 48 21.79 2.83 0.09
C ASP A 48 20.69 2.41 1.07
N LYS A 49 20.87 1.24 1.68
CA LYS A 49 19.95 0.69 2.68
C LYS A 49 19.65 1.65 3.83
N LYS A 50 20.63 2.43 4.30
CA LYS A 50 20.43 3.36 5.42
C LYS A 50 19.60 4.55 4.99
N ALA A 51 19.88 5.12 3.82
CA ALA A 51 19.09 6.21 3.25
C ALA A 51 17.65 5.76 2.91
N ILE A 52 17.47 4.53 2.40
CA ILE A 52 16.13 3.94 2.17
C ILE A 52 15.37 3.86 3.50
N LEU A 53 16.00 3.35 4.57
CA LEU A 53 15.37 3.29 5.88
C LEU A 53 14.97 4.67 6.40
N ALA A 54 15.86 5.66 6.27
CA ALA A 54 15.61 7.02 6.73
C ALA A 54 14.43 7.66 5.99
N ALA A 55 14.42 7.60 4.65
CA ALA A 55 13.35 8.16 3.83
C ALA A 55 12.01 7.46 4.07
N SER A 56 11.99 6.12 4.17
CA SER A 56 10.77 5.36 4.53
C SER A 56 10.25 5.75 5.92
N LYS A 57 11.13 5.94 6.90
CA LYS A 57 10.74 6.37 8.25
C LYS A 57 10.14 7.77 8.25
N LEU A 58 10.72 8.70 7.49
CA LEU A 58 10.19 10.07 7.37
C LEU A 58 8.80 10.08 6.73
N LEU A 59 8.61 9.33 5.63
CA LEU A 59 7.30 9.14 5.00
C LEU A 59 6.27 8.59 5.99
N LEU A 60 6.57 7.47 6.65
CA LEU A 60 5.64 6.82 7.57
C LEU A 60 5.33 7.69 8.80
N ASN A 61 6.30 8.45 9.30
CA ASN A 61 6.07 9.37 10.41
C ASN A 61 5.14 10.51 10.00
N GLU A 62 5.37 11.14 8.85
CA GLU A 62 4.53 12.23 8.35
C GLU A 62 3.08 11.76 8.16
N LEU A 63 2.89 10.58 7.55
CA LEU A 63 1.58 9.98 7.39
C LEU A 63 0.93 9.67 8.75
N ALA A 64 1.65 8.99 9.65
CA ALA A 64 1.12 8.64 10.96
C ALA A 64 0.75 9.87 11.79
N ASP A 65 1.59 10.91 11.77
CA ASP A 65 1.35 12.16 12.50
C ASP A 65 0.11 12.89 11.96
N ALA A 66 -0.03 12.98 10.63
CA ALA A 66 -1.18 13.64 10.02
C ALA A 66 -2.50 12.89 10.27
N HIS A 67 -2.44 11.56 10.35
CA HIS A 67 -3.57 10.72 10.73
C HIS A 67 -3.76 10.59 12.25
N LYS A 68 -2.88 11.19 13.06
CA LYS A 68 -2.89 11.12 14.53
C LYS A 68 -2.86 9.68 15.06
N VAL A 69 -2.14 8.80 14.37
CA VAL A 69 -1.96 7.39 14.77
C VAL A 69 -0.56 7.15 15.31
N LYS A 70 -0.38 6.05 16.03
CA LYS A 70 0.93 5.64 16.53
C LYS A 70 1.87 5.32 15.36
N ARG A 71 3.03 5.96 15.30
CA ARG A 71 4.04 5.69 14.25
C ARG A 71 4.44 4.20 14.20
N PRO A 72 4.33 3.52 13.04
CA PRO A 72 4.82 2.17 12.90
C PRO A 72 6.35 2.15 12.88
N THR A 73 6.94 1.03 13.31
CA THR A 73 8.38 0.81 13.10
C THR A 73 8.60 0.28 11.69
N VAL A 74 9.66 0.73 11.00
CA VAL A 74 10.02 0.20 9.68
C VAL A 74 11.37 -0.50 9.70
N LYS A 75 11.46 -1.65 9.03
CA LYS A 75 12.70 -2.41 8.83
C LYS A 75 12.93 -2.65 7.34
N ILE A 76 14.14 -2.33 6.88
CA ILE A 76 14.57 -2.66 5.52
C ILE A 76 15.38 -3.96 5.56
N LEU A 77 14.91 -4.96 4.85
CA LEU A 77 15.52 -6.28 4.68
C LEU A 77 16.18 -6.36 3.29
N SER A 78 17.08 -7.34 3.12
CA SER A 78 17.92 -7.43 1.91
C SER A 78 17.13 -8.03 0.74
N VAL A 79 17.14 -9.36 0.59
CA VAL A 79 16.54 -10.08 -0.53
C VAL A 79 15.18 -10.64 -0.12
N ARG A 80 14.16 -10.43 -0.95
CA ARG A 80 12.81 -10.97 -0.74
C ARG A 80 12.83 -12.49 -0.58
N PRO A 81 12.04 -13.05 0.34
CA PRO A 81 11.82 -14.48 0.38
C PRO A 81 11.10 -14.91 -0.90
N GLN A 82 11.36 -16.14 -1.31
CA GLN A 82 10.65 -16.79 -2.40
C GLN A 82 10.25 -18.17 -1.92
N GLU A 83 8.95 -18.42 -2.00
CA GLU A 83 8.39 -19.75 -1.77
C GLU A 83 8.08 -20.36 -3.13
N VAL A 84 8.57 -21.56 -3.35
CA VAL A 84 8.41 -22.31 -4.60
C VAL A 84 7.71 -23.61 -4.26
N THR A 85 6.53 -23.82 -4.85
CA THR A 85 5.85 -25.11 -4.89
C THR A 85 5.91 -25.65 -6.32
N ASP A 86 5.50 -26.91 -6.52
CA ASP A 86 5.45 -27.53 -7.85
C ASP A 86 4.52 -26.79 -8.83
N GLU A 87 3.60 -25.96 -8.30
CA GLU A 87 2.53 -25.31 -9.07
C GLU A 87 2.67 -23.78 -9.11
N TRP A 88 3.26 -23.15 -8.09
CA TRP A 88 3.27 -21.69 -7.95
C TRP A 88 4.56 -21.15 -7.32
N VAL A 89 4.87 -19.89 -7.66
CA VAL A 89 5.94 -19.11 -7.03
C VAL A 89 5.31 -17.91 -6.33
N TYR A 90 5.54 -17.79 -5.02
CA TYR A 90 5.09 -16.67 -4.21
C TYR A 90 6.29 -15.81 -3.76
N GLN A 91 6.12 -14.49 -3.80
CA GLN A 91 7.14 -13.52 -3.37
C GLN A 91 6.50 -12.47 -2.46
N THR A 92 7.03 -12.33 -1.25
CA THR A 92 6.61 -11.29 -0.31
C THR A 92 7.40 -10.01 -0.56
N PHE A 93 6.71 -8.92 -0.88
CA PHE A 93 7.34 -7.63 -1.20
C PHE A 93 7.57 -6.79 0.07
N GLY A 94 6.61 -6.89 0.99
CA GLY A 94 6.54 -6.26 2.30
C GLY A 94 5.59 -7.05 3.18
N ASP A 95 5.63 -6.76 4.48
CA ASP A 95 4.64 -7.24 5.42
C ASP A 95 4.46 -6.27 6.60
N TYR A 96 3.28 -6.32 7.21
CA TYR A 96 2.95 -5.60 8.42
C TYR A 96 2.58 -6.59 9.54
N ASP A 97 3.33 -6.53 10.64
CA ASP A 97 3.04 -7.30 11.84
C ASP A 97 2.04 -6.52 12.72
N THR A 98 0.80 -7.00 12.77
CA THR A 98 -0.30 -6.35 13.50
C THR A 98 -0.09 -6.35 15.02
N GLY A 99 0.65 -7.33 15.57
CA GLY A 99 0.92 -7.44 17.00
C GLY A 99 2.02 -6.49 17.49
N THR A 100 3.00 -6.19 16.64
CA THR A 100 4.15 -5.33 16.99
C THR A 100 4.15 -3.98 16.28
N SER A 101 3.23 -3.75 15.34
CA SER A 101 3.17 -2.58 14.46
C SER A 101 4.48 -2.34 13.69
N VAL A 102 5.07 -3.42 13.19
CA VAL A 102 6.33 -3.38 12.43
C VAL A 102 6.03 -3.62 10.95
N ILE A 103 6.41 -2.66 10.12
CA ILE A 103 6.47 -2.77 8.66
C ILE A 103 7.84 -3.30 8.27
N ARG A 104 7.89 -4.39 7.52
CA ARG A 104 9.12 -4.94 6.92
C ARG A 104 9.03 -4.79 5.41
N LEU A 105 10.13 -4.33 4.80
CA LEU A 105 10.24 -4.15 3.35
C LEU A 105 11.54 -4.75 2.85
N TRP A 106 11.49 -5.47 1.75
CA TRP A 106 12.68 -6.03 1.14
C TRP A 106 13.12 -5.21 -0.06
N MET A 107 14.37 -4.71 0.00
CA MET A 107 14.88 -3.81 -1.03
C MET A 107 15.29 -4.53 -2.31
N ARG A 108 15.63 -5.83 -2.30
CA ARG A 108 16.09 -6.57 -3.49
C ARG A 108 15.12 -7.68 -3.94
N THR A 109 15.02 -7.86 -5.26
CA THR A 109 14.20 -8.92 -5.89
C THR A 109 14.70 -10.31 -5.51
N ALA A 110 13.79 -11.29 -5.43
CA ALA A 110 14.14 -12.64 -5.00
C ALA A 110 15.15 -13.33 -5.95
N VAL A 111 14.88 -13.28 -7.25
CA VAL A 111 15.64 -14.03 -8.27
C VAL A 111 16.92 -13.30 -8.65
N GLN A 112 16.82 -12.07 -9.15
CA GLN A 112 17.97 -11.32 -9.66
C GLN A 112 18.78 -10.64 -8.55
N LYS A 113 18.24 -10.55 -7.33
CA LYS A 113 18.87 -9.86 -6.17
C LYS A 113 19.23 -8.39 -6.45
N LYS A 114 18.62 -7.80 -7.48
CA LYS A 114 18.75 -6.38 -7.81
C LYS A 114 17.82 -5.55 -6.96
N THR A 115 18.19 -4.30 -6.71
CA THR A 115 17.32 -3.35 -6.02
C THR A 115 15.99 -3.19 -6.75
N SER A 116 14.92 -3.18 -5.98
CA SER A 116 13.55 -3.07 -6.47
C SER A 116 13.33 -1.72 -7.10
N SER A 117 12.47 -1.67 -8.12
CA SER A 117 12.12 -0.39 -8.73
C SER A 117 11.50 0.55 -7.69
N TYR A 118 11.70 1.85 -7.88
CA TYR A 118 11.11 2.88 -7.02
C TYR A 118 9.59 2.74 -6.90
N GLY A 119 8.87 2.59 -8.02
CA GLY A 119 7.42 2.45 -8.01
C GLY A 119 6.96 1.19 -7.25
N THR A 120 7.66 0.07 -7.43
CA THR A 120 7.38 -1.16 -6.67
C THR A 120 7.59 -0.93 -5.17
N PHE A 121 8.73 -0.37 -4.78
CA PHE A 121 9.06 -0.18 -3.37
C PHE A 121 8.10 0.81 -2.69
N LEU A 122 7.79 1.93 -3.33
CA LEU A 122 6.84 2.92 -2.81
C LEU A 122 5.44 2.35 -2.70
N SER A 123 4.97 1.62 -3.71
CA SER A 123 3.66 0.96 -3.68
C SER A 123 3.57 -0.04 -2.52
N THR A 124 4.63 -0.82 -2.26
CA THR A 124 4.67 -1.72 -1.11
C THR A 124 4.69 -0.95 0.22
N LEU A 125 5.52 0.09 0.36
CA LEU A 125 5.57 0.90 1.58
C LEU A 125 4.20 1.49 1.94
N VAL A 126 3.51 2.08 0.96
CA VAL A 126 2.17 2.66 1.14
C VAL A 126 1.14 1.58 1.47
N HIS A 127 1.22 0.42 0.83
CA HIS A 127 0.36 -0.72 1.09
C HIS A 127 0.44 -1.20 2.55
N GLU A 128 1.66 -1.41 3.07
CA GLU A 128 1.84 -1.80 4.47
C GLU A 128 1.40 -0.70 5.46
N PHE A 129 1.53 0.58 5.07
CA PHE A 129 0.97 1.67 5.87
C PHE A 129 -0.56 1.65 5.91
N CYS A 130 -1.23 1.29 4.81
CA CYS A 130 -2.68 1.11 4.82
C CYS A 130 -3.10 -0.04 5.75
N HIS A 131 -2.37 -1.15 5.79
CA HIS A 131 -2.60 -2.20 6.78
C HIS A 131 -2.44 -1.70 8.22
N HIS A 132 -1.44 -0.86 8.46
CA HIS A 132 -1.28 -0.20 9.76
C HIS A 132 -2.50 0.66 10.11
N MET A 133 -2.96 1.52 9.19
CA MET A 133 -4.14 2.37 9.37
C MET A 133 -5.42 1.58 9.64
N ASP A 134 -5.64 0.50 8.90
CA ASP A 134 -6.77 -0.41 9.07
C ASP A 134 -6.86 -0.91 10.51
N VAL A 135 -5.72 -1.34 11.07
CA VAL A 135 -5.67 -1.88 12.44
C VAL A 135 -5.81 -0.78 13.49
N VAL A 136 -5.05 0.31 13.37
CA VAL A 136 -4.92 1.28 14.48
C VAL A 136 -5.94 2.42 14.46
N SER A 137 -6.58 2.67 13.32
CA SER A 137 -7.53 3.78 13.16
C SER A 137 -8.92 3.34 12.73
N LEU A 138 -9.04 2.29 11.92
CA LEU A 138 -10.32 1.90 11.31
C LEU A 138 -10.97 0.70 12.01
N GLU A 139 -10.28 0.09 12.96
CA GLU A 139 -10.75 -1.09 13.70
C GLU A 139 -11.07 -2.26 12.75
N PHE A 140 -10.18 -2.48 11.78
CA PHE A 140 -10.17 -3.60 10.84
C PHE A 140 -8.98 -4.52 11.14
N PRO A 141 -9.06 -5.36 12.20
CA PRO A 141 -7.93 -6.17 12.65
C PRO A 141 -7.48 -7.24 11.63
N ASN A 142 -8.37 -7.67 10.73
CA ASN A 142 -8.03 -8.63 9.68
C ASN A 142 -7.47 -7.94 8.43
N THR A 143 -7.72 -6.63 8.27
CA THR A 143 -7.21 -5.79 7.18
C THR A 143 -7.30 -6.42 5.79
N PHE A 144 -8.47 -7.02 5.52
CA PHE A 144 -8.75 -7.74 4.27
C PHE A 144 -8.45 -6.87 3.04
N HIS A 145 -7.88 -7.49 2.02
CA HIS A 145 -7.75 -6.87 0.69
C HIS A 145 -9.11 -6.74 0.02
N THR A 146 -9.83 -5.66 0.33
CA THR A 146 -11.11 -5.28 -0.29
C THR A 146 -10.91 -4.27 -1.42
N ARG A 147 -11.97 -3.91 -2.16
CA ARG A 147 -11.86 -2.84 -3.15
C ARG A 147 -11.53 -1.51 -2.48
N GLY A 148 -12.19 -1.23 -1.36
CA GLY A 148 -11.93 -0.03 -0.55
C GLY A 148 -10.48 0.05 -0.08
N PHE A 149 -9.90 -1.06 0.39
CA PHE A 149 -8.47 -1.11 0.73
C PHE A 149 -7.58 -0.75 -0.47
N PHE A 150 -7.78 -1.39 -1.63
CA PHE A 150 -6.97 -1.08 -2.82
C PHE A 150 -7.17 0.35 -3.34
N GLU A 151 -8.38 0.91 -3.24
CA GLU A 151 -8.65 2.31 -3.61
C GLU A 151 -7.93 3.30 -2.69
N ARG A 152 -7.94 3.08 -1.36
CA ARG A 152 -7.16 3.87 -0.39
C ARG A 152 -5.65 3.79 -0.67
N VAL A 153 -5.13 2.59 -0.96
CA VAL A 153 -3.71 2.38 -1.31
C VAL A 153 -3.35 3.14 -2.58
N ALA A 154 -4.20 3.08 -3.61
CA ALA A 154 -3.96 3.75 -4.89
C ALA A 154 -4.00 5.28 -4.75
N GLU A 155 -4.99 5.81 -4.02
CA GLU A 155 -5.12 7.23 -3.73
C GLU A 155 -3.87 7.76 -3.03
N LEU A 156 -3.43 7.09 -1.97
CA LEU A 156 -2.25 7.47 -1.21
C LEU A 156 -0.96 7.34 -2.03
N TYR A 157 -0.81 6.26 -2.81
CA TYR A 157 0.35 6.07 -3.69
C TYR A 157 0.47 7.22 -4.69
N HIS A 158 -0.63 7.55 -5.38
CA HIS A 158 -0.64 8.60 -6.39
C HIS A 158 -0.41 9.99 -5.79
N HIS A 159 -0.91 10.24 -4.58
CA HIS A 159 -0.66 11.46 -3.82
C HIS A 159 0.83 11.65 -3.51
N VAL A 160 1.47 10.62 -2.95
CA VAL A 160 2.91 10.63 -2.60
C VAL A 160 3.79 10.70 -3.85
N GLN A 161 3.41 9.99 -4.90
CA GLN A 161 4.15 9.89 -6.17
C GLN A 161 4.01 11.13 -7.06
N ASP A 162 3.08 12.04 -6.75
CA ASP A 162 2.68 13.16 -7.61
C ASP A 162 2.27 12.71 -9.02
N THR A 163 1.35 11.75 -9.07
CA THR A 163 0.78 11.27 -10.33
C THR A 163 -0.74 11.33 -10.28
N PRO A 164 -1.43 11.48 -11.42
CA PRO A 164 -2.88 11.49 -11.44
C PRO A 164 -3.46 10.21 -10.85
N VAL A 165 -4.43 10.34 -9.94
CA VAL A 165 -5.23 9.22 -9.45
C VAL A 165 -6.05 8.68 -10.62
N LYS A 166 -5.97 7.37 -10.84
CA LYS A 166 -6.76 6.67 -11.84
C LYS A 166 -7.95 6.00 -11.18
N GLU A 167 -9.12 6.13 -11.80
CA GLU A 167 -10.30 5.37 -11.39
C GLU A 167 -10.05 3.88 -11.65
N ILE A 168 -10.11 3.07 -10.58
CA ILE A 168 -9.95 1.62 -10.68
C ILE A 168 -11.26 1.01 -11.19
N VAL A 169 -11.20 0.37 -12.35
CA VAL A 169 -12.34 -0.37 -12.90
C VAL A 169 -12.30 -1.80 -12.38
N TRP A 170 -13.32 -2.19 -11.60
CA TRP A 170 -13.44 -3.53 -11.03
C TRP A 170 -14.22 -4.48 -11.93
N GLN A 171 -13.76 -5.73 -12.03
CA GLN A 171 -14.47 -6.85 -12.64
C GLN A 171 -14.85 -7.85 -11.55
N SER A 172 -16.12 -8.22 -11.46
CA SER A 172 -16.61 -9.24 -10.53
C SER A 172 -16.38 -10.66 -11.07
N HIS A 173 -16.05 -11.58 -10.17
CA HIS A 173 -15.96 -13.02 -10.44
C HIS A 173 -17.17 -13.76 -9.83
N SER A 174 -17.43 -14.98 -10.31
CA SER A 174 -18.55 -15.81 -9.85
C SER A 174 -18.42 -16.26 -8.40
N ASP A 175 -17.21 -16.25 -7.83
CA ASP A 175 -16.94 -16.60 -6.44
C ASP A 175 -17.12 -15.39 -5.47
N GLY A 176 -17.60 -14.26 -5.98
CA GLY A 176 -17.83 -13.04 -5.21
C GLY A 176 -16.60 -12.16 -5.02
N THR A 177 -15.42 -12.57 -5.54
CA THR A 177 -14.23 -11.72 -5.56
C THR A 177 -14.27 -10.70 -6.70
N TYR A 178 -13.43 -9.68 -6.60
CA TYR A 178 -13.21 -8.69 -7.66
C TYR A 178 -11.74 -8.66 -8.04
N ALA A 179 -11.45 -8.47 -9.32
CA ALA A 179 -10.12 -8.14 -9.81
C ALA A 179 -10.13 -6.80 -10.55
N VAL A 180 -8.97 -6.14 -10.56
CA VAL A 180 -8.81 -4.90 -11.33
C VAL A 180 -8.80 -5.23 -12.82
N ASN A 181 -9.71 -4.62 -13.58
CA ASN A 181 -9.68 -4.61 -15.03
C ASN A 181 -8.67 -3.54 -15.49
N TRP A 182 -7.41 -3.95 -15.65
CA TRP A 182 -6.33 -3.05 -16.05
C TRP A 182 -6.53 -2.42 -17.43
N ALA A 183 -7.06 -3.17 -18.40
CA ALA A 183 -7.29 -2.65 -19.74
C ALA A 183 -8.28 -1.47 -19.73
N SER A 184 -9.34 -1.57 -18.95
CA SER A 184 -10.33 -0.48 -18.80
C SER A 184 -9.81 0.66 -17.92
N THR A 185 -9.13 0.33 -16.81
CA THR A 185 -8.49 1.31 -15.91
C THR A 185 -7.50 2.20 -16.65
N MET A 186 -6.69 1.62 -17.55
CA MET A 186 -5.71 2.40 -18.33
C MET A 186 -6.37 3.25 -19.43
N ARG A 187 -7.49 2.81 -20.00
CA ARG A 187 -8.24 3.55 -21.03
C ARG A 187 -9.00 4.76 -20.47
N ASN A 188 -9.56 4.63 -19.27
CA ASN A 188 -10.35 5.69 -18.61
C ASN A 188 -9.49 6.71 -17.84
N SER A 189 -8.26 6.99 -18.30
CA SER A 189 -7.32 7.91 -17.65
C SER A 189 -7.77 9.38 -17.77
N ARG A 190 -8.93 9.74 -17.20
CA ARG A 190 -9.28 11.12 -16.85
C ARG A 190 -8.86 11.34 -15.39
N PRO A 191 -8.03 12.36 -15.09
CA PRO A 191 -7.67 12.67 -13.72
C PRO A 191 -8.94 12.95 -12.90
N ILE A 192 -9.10 12.28 -11.75
CA ILE A 192 -10.08 12.70 -10.75
C ILE A 192 -9.55 14.00 -10.15
N ALA A 193 -10.36 15.08 -10.19
CA ALA A 193 -9.98 16.35 -9.59
C ALA A 193 -9.76 16.15 -8.09
N GLN A 194 -8.58 16.49 -7.58
CA GLN A 194 -8.29 16.44 -6.15
C GLN A 194 -9.25 17.39 -5.42
N SER A 195 -10.03 16.87 -4.47
CA SER A 195 -10.85 17.70 -3.59
C SER A 195 -9.94 18.51 -2.68
N ASN A 196 -9.82 19.81 -2.95
CA ASN A 196 -9.16 20.74 -2.05
C ASN A 196 -10.00 20.88 -0.77
N SER A 197 -9.73 20.03 0.21
CA SER A 197 -10.19 20.21 1.59
C SER A 197 -9.37 21.34 2.21
N ARG A 198 -9.80 22.60 1.98
CA ARG A 198 -9.38 23.71 2.83
C ARG A 198 -10.07 23.55 4.19
N VAL A 199 -9.28 23.37 5.24
CA VAL A 199 -9.63 23.77 6.62
C VAL A 199 -8.45 24.54 7.18
#